data_AF-A0A3N5KXE9-F1
#
_entry.id   AF-A0A3N5KXE9-F1
#
_cell.length_a   1.000
_cell.length_b   1.000
_cell.length_c   1.000
_cell.angle_alpha   90.00
_cell.angle_beta   90.00
_cell.angle_gamma   90.00
#
_symmetry.space_group_name_H-M   'P 1'
#
loop_
_entity.id
_entity.type
_entity.pdbx_description
1 polymer ?
#
loop_
_entity_poly.entity_id
_entity_poly.type
_entity_poly.pdbx_seq_one_letter_code
_entity_poly.pdbx_strand_id
1 'polypeptide(L)'
;MKKLIITVLLICLFMLVNHSSYANNISLSNISLTGQNTAEHYIMVKFDISWENSWRTSSGPNNRDAAWVFVKYRTTGGQWHHAWLNNTGNINPPGSTISPGLLDPDLPFNATTNPGMGVFIYRDADGTGTFSKTGVQLRWNYGSNNLDDNATIDIRVFAIEHVLVPQGSFSAGSGGTENSAFYKYPSVTEPYPVTSENEISVGTTPNNLYYSSSTYGGDQLGPVPAAFPKGYKAFYCMKYEISQQGFVDFLNCINAVQATNHYSNFGSSNRYGISLSIGVYSTTFPYVACSYLNWADLTAYFDWCGLRPLTELEFEKACRGILPPVPDEYAWGTTELAYNPYTINNNGANNENILTNYSSTAGNAAYSWTTPLNGSINGPMRVGIFAGNTGNTSRVTAGATYYGIMEMSGNLLEHFVTVGNPAGRLFTGMHGNGELNTSGNADVANWPGISSLGAGFRGGYWFYHAWYLRVSERSGAAGTDANRYNSDGGRGGRTAP
;
A
#
# COMPACT_ATOMS: atom_id res chain seq x y z
N MET A 1 65.00 -7.24 -9.77
CA MET A 1 63.70 -7.65 -9.20
C MET A 1 63.49 -7.03 -7.83
N LYS A 2 62.90 -5.83 -7.76
CA LYS A 2 62.25 -5.28 -6.55
C LYS A 2 61.14 -4.36 -7.06
N LYS A 3 59.89 -4.85 -7.00
CA LYS A 3 58.69 -4.06 -7.32
C LYS A 3 58.38 -3.20 -6.08
N LEU A 4 58.42 -1.88 -6.25
CA LEU A 4 57.92 -0.93 -5.28
C LEU A 4 56.40 -0.83 -5.50
N ILE A 5 55.62 -1.42 -4.60
CA ILE A 5 54.16 -1.32 -4.59
C ILE A 5 53.82 -0.04 -3.81
N ILE A 6 53.25 0.94 -4.51
CA ILE A 6 52.64 2.13 -3.89
C ILE A 6 51.21 1.76 -3.53
N THR A 7 50.94 1.63 -2.23
CA THR A 7 49.60 1.49 -1.68
C THR A 7 48.89 2.85 -1.75
N VAL A 8 47.96 3.01 -2.70
CA VAL A 8 47.01 4.14 -2.69
C VAL A 8 45.88 3.78 -1.74
N LEU A 9 45.91 4.38 -0.55
CA LEU A 9 44.84 4.29 0.43
C LEU A 9 43.67 5.19 -0.03
N LEU A 10 42.65 4.60 -0.63
CA LEU A 10 41.42 5.30 -1.01
C LEU A 10 40.57 5.51 0.25
N ILE A 11 40.75 6.65 0.93
CA ILE A 11 39.88 7.07 2.03
C ILE A 11 38.57 7.58 1.39
N CYS A 12 37.59 6.68 1.27
CA CYS A 12 36.21 7.06 0.99
C CYS A 12 35.65 7.82 2.19
N LEU A 13 35.66 9.14 2.09
CA LEU A 13 34.97 10.05 3.00
C LEU A 13 33.45 9.83 2.83
N PHE A 14 32.88 8.93 3.62
CA PHE A 14 31.43 8.85 3.80
C PHE A 14 30.96 10.17 4.41
N MET A 15 30.26 11.00 3.63
CA MET A 15 29.49 12.10 4.18
C MET A 15 28.41 11.49 5.08
N LEU A 16 28.62 11.58 6.39
CA LEU A 16 27.60 11.34 7.40
C LEU A 16 26.58 12.48 7.31
N VAL A 17 25.57 12.30 6.47
CA VAL A 17 24.41 13.18 6.47
C VAL A 17 23.48 12.68 7.59
N ASN A 18 23.51 13.37 8.72
CA ASN A 18 22.51 13.19 9.77
C ASN A 18 21.19 13.77 9.25
N HIS A 19 20.30 12.89 8.78
CA HIS A 19 18.91 13.26 8.51
C HIS A 19 18.03 12.62 9.59
N SER A 20 17.38 13.48 10.38
CA SER A 20 16.20 13.09 11.14
C SER A 20 15.07 12.82 10.14
N SER A 21 14.59 11.59 10.06
CA SER A 21 13.37 11.24 9.32
C SER A 21 12.17 11.37 10.26
N TYR A 22 11.18 12.19 9.90
CA TYR A 22 9.85 12.17 10.52
C TYR A 22 8.90 11.36 9.64
N ALA A 23 7.59 11.32 10.00
CA ALA A 23 6.57 10.75 9.11
C ALA A 23 6.73 11.32 7.72
N ASN A 24 6.28 10.54 6.76
CA ASN A 24 6.36 10.93 5.38
C ASN A 24 5.49 12.15 5.02
N ASN A 25 4.55 12.58 5.88
CA ASN A 25 3.94 13.92 5.89
C ASN A 25 3.51 14.42 4.50
N ILE A 26 2.93 13.55 3.68
CA ILE A 26 2.45 13.95 2.37
C ILE A 26 1.39 15.03 2.52
N SER A 27 1.56 16.10 1.77
CA SER A 27 0.74 17.30 1.86
C SER A 27 0.49 17.88 0.48
N LEU A 28 -0.72 18.42 0.33
CA LEU A 28 -1.18 19.15 -0.84
C LEU A 28 -1.54 20.57 -0.39
N SER A 29 -1.17 21.56 -1.20
CA SER A 29 -1.51 22.97 -0.94
C SER A 29 -1.71 23.73 -2.24
N ASN A 30 -2.20 24.98 -2.14
CA ASN A 30 -2.37 25.87 -3.29
C ASN A 30 -3.22 25.26 -4.43
N ILE A 31 -4.23 24.48 -4.06
CA ILE A 31 -5.14 23.82 -5.00
C ILE A 31 -5.99 24.88 -5.70
N SER A 32 -5.98 24.88 -7.04
CA SER A 32 -6.75 25.81 -7.86
C SER A 32 -7.03 25.24 -9.26
N LEU A 33 -8.04 25.78 -9.93
CA LEU A 33 -8.32 25.49 -11.33
C LEU A 33 -7.75 26.59 -12.22
N THR A 34 -7.15 26.23 -13.35
CA THR A 34 -6.56 27.19 -14.29
C THR A 34 -6.64 26.70 -15.74
N GLY A 35 -6.39 27.59 -16.71
CA GLY A 35 -6.21 27.21 -18.11
C GLY A 35 -7.39 26.44 -18.73
N GLN A 36 -8.64 26.82 -18.41
CA GLN A 36 -9.81 26.21 -19.03
C GLN A 36 -9.79 26.40 -20.56
N ASN A 37 -10.08 25.33 -21.29
CA ASN A 37 -10.27 25.34 -22.73
C ASN A 37 -11.67 24.79 -23.05
N THR A 38 -12.56 25.67 -23.49
CA THR A 38 -13.96 25.33 -23.81
C THR A 38 -14.14 24.75 -25.21
N ALA A 39 -13.12 24.76 -26.06
CA ALA A 39 -13.17 24.10 -27.36
C ALA A 39 -12.81 22.61 -27.27
N GLU A 40 -11.87 22.26 -26.37
CA GLU A 40 -11.45 20.88 -26.09
C GLU A 40 -12.03 20.31 -24.78
N HIS A 41 -12.85 21.09 -24.08
CA HIS A 41 -13.52 20.74 -22.82
C HIS A 41 -12.60 20.16 -21.73
N TYR A 42 -11.49 20.86 -21.45
CA TYR A 42 -10.58 20.51 -20.36
C TYR A 42 -10.23 21.71 -19.47
N ILE A 43 -9.80 21.41 -18.24
CA ILE A 43 -9.25 22.38 -17.29
C ILE A 43 -8.02 21.80 -16.59
N MET A 44 -7.12 22.66 -16.12
CA MET A 44 -5.93 22.25 -15.38
C MET A 44 -6.18 22.32 -13.87
N VAL A 45 -6.02 21.20 -13.19
CA VAL A 45 -6.04 21.12 -11.72
C VAL A 45 -4.63 21.37 -11.22
N LYS A 46 -4.38 22.58 -10.68
CA LYS A 46 -3.08 23.02 -10.19
C LYS A 46 -2.96 22.81 -8.68
N PHE A 47 -1.81 22.32 -8.22
CA PHE A 47 -1.48 22.20 -6.79
C PHE A 47 0.03 22.16 -6.55
N ASP A 48 0.40 22.32 -5.29
CA ASP A 48 1.73 22.04 -4.77
C ASP A 48 1.70 20.75 -3.96
N ILE A 49 2.77 19.95 -4.03
CA ILE A 49 2.89 18.67 -3.33
C ILE A 49 4.23 18.59 -2.60
N SER A 50 4.22 18.06 -1.39
CA SER A 50 5.44 17.78 -0.63
C SER A 50 5.30 16.55 0.25
N TRP A 51 6.37 15.76 0.36
CA TRP A 51 6.46 14.68 1.33
C TRP A 51 7.93 14.38 1.70
N GLU A 52 8.13 13.75 2.84
CA GLU A 52 9.45 13.43 3.41
C GLU A 52 9.92 12.03 3.02
N ASN A 53 11.22 11.77 3.20
CA ASN A 53 11.88 10.49 2.93
C ASN A 53 11.53 9.90 1.55
N SER A 54 11.44 10.77 0.53
CA SER A 54 11.35 10.31 -0.85
C SER A 54 12.68 9.71 -1.30
N TRP A 55 12.63 8.73 -2.19
CA TRP A 55 13.82 8.19 -2.85
C TRP A 55 13.55 7.73 -4.27
N ARG A 56 14.62 7.74 -5.05
CA ARG A 56 14.73 6.99 -6.29
C ARG A 56 16.14 6.45 -6.43
N THR A 57 16.24 5.20 -6.86
CA THR A 57 17.52 4.58 -7.25
C THR A 57 17.35 3.88 -8.59
N SER A 58 18.29 4.09 -9.50
CA SER A 58 18.38 3.40 -10.79
C SER A 58 19.25 2.14 -10.71
N SER A 59 20.05 2.03 -9.63
CA SER A 59 20.76 0.81 -9.26
C SER A 59 19.85 -0.17 -8.51
N GLY A 60 20.22 -1.45 -8.43
CA GLY A 60 19.42 -2.47 -7.74
C GLY A 60 18.98 -2.00 -6.34
N PRO A 61 17.68 -2.06 -6.00
CA PRO A 61 16.61 -2.80 -6.69
C PRO A 61 15.91 -2.09 -7.86
N ASN A 62 16.37 -0.92 -8.30
CA ASN A 62 15.75 -0.06 -9.33
C ASN A 62 14.32 0.33 -8.96
N ASN A 63 14.16 0.87 -7.76
CA ASN A 63 12.88 1.25 -7.20
C ASN A 63 12.83 2.73 -6.79
N ARG A 64 11.63 3.18 -6.45
CA ARG A 64 11.35 4.55 -6.02
C ARG A 64 10.07 4.58 -5.22
N ASP A 65 9.88 5.65 -4.45
CA ASP A 65 8.56 6.04 -4.01
C ASP A 65 7.90 7.01 -5.01
N ALA A 66 6.60 7.17 -4.85
CA ALA A 66 5.78 8.08 -5.64
C ALA A 66 4.53 8.49 -4.86
N ALA A 67 3.97 9.64 -5.17
CA ALA A 67 2.62 10.01 -4.76
C ALA A 67 1.62 9.55 -5.83
N TRP A 68 0.66 8.70 -5.46
CA TRP A 68 -0.56 8.49 -6.25
C TRP A 68 -1.51 9.66 -5.99
N VAL A 69 -1.74 10.50 -7.00
CA VAL A 69 -2.60 11.68 -6.91
C VAL A 69 -3.84 11.50 -7.78
N PHE A 70 -5.01 11.69 -7.19
CA PHE A 70 -6.30 11.63 -7.89
C PHE A 70 -7.21 12.78 -7.46
N VAL A 71 -8.21 13.08 -8.28
CA VAL A 71 -9.09 14.24 -8.11
C VAL A 71 -10.54 13.81 -8.02
N LYS A 72 -11.24 14.31 -7.01
CA LYS A 72 -12.69 14.21 -6.86
C LYS A 72 -13.33 15.54 -7.16
N TYR A 73 -14.49 15.52 -7.80
CA TYR A 73 -15.27 16.73 -8.07
C TYR A 73 -16.73 16.51 -7.72
N ARG A 74 -17.47 17.61 -7.55
CA ARG A 74 -18.94 17.58 -7.53
C ARG A 74 -19.48 18.87 -8.13
N THR A 75 -20.68 18.83 -8.68
CA THR A 75 -21.46 20.05 -8.91
C THR A 75 -22.07 20.53 -7.60
N THR A 76 -22.44 21.81 -7.50
CA THR A 76 -22.94 22.41 -6.25
C THR A 76 -24.07 21.59 -5.61
N GLY A 77 -23.82 21.04 -4.42
CA GLY A 77 -24.78 20.21 -3.67
C GLY A 77 -24.93 18.76 -4.19
N GLY A 78 -24.21 18.38 -5.23
CA GLY A 78 -24.20 17.04 -5.80
C GLY A 78 -23.31 16.04 -5.07
N GLN A 79 -23.27 14.82 -5.59
CA GLN A 79 -22.38 13.76 -5.12
C GLN A 79 -20.95 13.96 -5.62
N TRP A 80 -19.98 13.43 -4.88
CA TRP A 80 -18.59 13.41 -5.30
C TRP A 80 -18.37 12.30 -6.34
N HIS A 81 -17.72 12.65 -7.44
CA HIS A 81 -17.36 11.79 -8.56
C HIS A 81 -15.87 11.82 -8.81
N HIS A 82 -15.37 10.84 -9.58
CA HIS A 82 -13.96 10.76 -9.96
C HIS A 82 -13.66 11.54 -11.26
N ALA A 83 -12.67 12.43 -11.24
CA ALA A 83 -12.26 13.21 -12.41
C ALA A 83 -11.43 12.37 -13.40
N TRP A 84 -11.83 12.35 -14.68
CA TRP A 84 -11.14 11.61 -15.74
C TRP A 84 -9.99 12.43 -16.34
N LEU A 85 -8.76 12.06 -15.97
CA LEU A 85 -7.56 12.76 -16.39
C LEU A 85 -7.13 12.34 -17.80
N ASN A 86 -6.51 13.27 -18.52
CA ASN A 86 -5.87 13.00 -19.79
C ASN A 86 -4.52 12.28 -19.57
N ASN A 87 -4.12 11.42 -20.52
CA ASN A 87 -2.80 10.76 -20.46
C ASN A 87 -1.63 11.66 -20.90
N THR A 88 -1.92 12.85 -21.43
CA THR A 88 -0.92 13.83 -21.92
C THR A 88 -1.35 15.26 -21.57
N GLY A 89 -0.45 16.23 -21.73
CA GLY A 89 -0.76 17.65 -21.45
C GLY A 89 -0.75 18.04 -19.97
N ASN A 90 -0.37 17.12 -19.08
CA ASN A 90 -0.02 17.45 -17.69
C ASN A 90 1.26 18.31 -17.67
N ILE A 91 1.35 19.24 -16.72
CA ILE A 91 2.54 20.09 -16.53
C ILE A 91 3.29 19.61 -15.29
N ASN A 92 4.49 19.06 -15.51
CA ASN A 92 5.39 18.62 -14.47
C ASN A 92 6.44 19.71 -14.17
N PRO A 93 6.61 20.13 -12.91
CA PRO A 93 7.72 21.00 -12.52
C PRO A 93 9.07 20.29 -12.72
N PRO A 94 10.17 21.02 -13.00
CA PRO A 94 11.50 20.42 -13.15
C PRO A 94 11.91 19.56 -11.95
N GLY A 95 12.62 18.46 -12.19
CA GLY A 95 13.00 17.53 -11.13
C GLY A 95 11.90 16.52 -10.78
N SER A 96 10.86 16.37 -11.61
CA SER A 96 9.73 15.47 -11.37
C SER A 96 9.20 14.80 -12.64
N THR A 97 8.63 13.62 -12.45
CA THR A 97 7.92 12.85 -13.49
C THR A 97 6.48 12.63 -13.06
N ILE A 98 5.55 12.73 -14.03
CA ILE A 98 4.13 12.40 -13.87
C ILE A 98 3.84 11.21 -14.79
N SER A 99 3.29 10.13 -14.22
CA SER A 99 2.92 8.92 -14.95
C SER A 99 1.42 8.65 -14.76
N PRO A 100 0.57 8.87 -15.77
CA PRO A 100 -0.86 8.60 -15.68
C PRO A 100 -1.16 7.12 -15.43
N GLY A 101 -2.06 6.82 -14.50
CA GLY A 101 -2.58 5.47 -14.28
C GLY A 101 -3.93 5.31 -14.97
N LEU A 102 -3.96 4.55 -16.07
CA LEU A 102 -5.20 4.23 -16.80
C LEU A 102 -6.07 3.26 -16.02
N LEU A 103 -7.40 3.37 -16.17
CA LEU A 103 -8.39 2.46 -15.57
C LEU A 103 -8.02 0.99 -15.81
N ASP A 104 -7.86 0.62 -17.08
CA ASP A 104 -7.28 -0.65 -17.49
C ASP A 104 -5.85 -0.40 -18.03
N PRO A 105 -4.81 -0.91 -17.33
CA PRO A 105 -3.42 -0.71 -17.74
C PRO A 105 -3.03 -1.48 -19.00
N ASP A 106 -3.79 -2.51 -19.39
CA ASP A 106 -3.50 -3.32 -20.57
C ASP A 106 -4.19 -2.76 -21.85
N LEU A 107 -5.00 -1.70 -21.72
CA LEU A 107 -5.68 -1.02 -22.83
C LEU A 107 -5.09 0.37 -23.12
N PRO A 108 -5.17 0.86 -24.37
CA PRO A 108 -4.76 2.22 -24.70
C PRO A 108 -5.68 3.26 -24.04
N PHE A 109 -5.17 4.47 -23.85
CA PHE A 109 -5.96 5.58 -23.33
C PHE A 109 -7.18 5.87 -24.20
N ASN A 110 -8.31 6.08 -23.54
CA ASN A 110 -9.52 6.63 -24.12
C ASN A 110 -10.20 7.51 -23.08
N ALA A 111 -10.53 8.75 -23.43
CA ALA A 111 -11.01 9.73 -22.46
C ALA A 111 -12.34 9.36 -21.77
N THR A 112 -13.15 8.45 -22.34
CA THR A 112 -14.44 8.04 -21.78
C THR A 112 -14.53 6.57 -21.39
N THR A 113 -13.73 5.68 -22.00
CA THR A 113 -13.77 4.23 -21.70
C THR A 113 -12.52 3.70 -21.00
N ASN A 114 -11.40 4.43 -21.06
CA ASN A 114 -10.17 4.07 -20.35
C ASN A 114 -9.36 5.33 -19.96
N PRO A 115 -9.93 6.21 -19.13
CA PRO A 115 -9.31 7.47 -18.76
C PRO A 115 -8.16 7.27 -17.75
N GLY A 116 -7.41 8.33 -17.49
CA GLY A 116 -6.50 8.37 -16.34
C GLY A 116 -7.30 8.53 -15.05
N MET A 117 -7.16 7.57 -14.13
CA MET A 117 -7.80 7.56 -12.80
C MET A 117 -6.97 8.30 -11.73
N GLY A 118 -5.90 8.96 -12.15
CA GLY A 118 -4.89 9.55 -11.29
C GLY A 118 -3.52 9.45 -11.93
N VAL A 119 -2.51 9.92 -11.21
CA VAL A 119 -1.12 9.94 -11.67
C VAL A 119 -0.17 9.53 -10.55
N PHE A 120 0.93 8.87 -10.90
CA PHE A 120 2.10 8.78 -10.04
C PHE A 120 3.02 9.98 -10.26
N ILE A 121 3.35 10.70 -9.19
CA ILE A 121 4.33 11.80 -9.19
C ILE A 121 5.55 11.37 -8.41
N TYR A 122 6.75 11.49 -9.00
CA TYR A 122 8.00 11.07 -8.37
C TYR A 122 9.21 11.84 -8.88
N ARG A 123 10.36 11.68 -8.22
CA ARG A 123 11.66 12.25 -8.61
C ARG A 123 12.10 11.79 -9.99
N ASP A 124 12.50 12.71 -10.86
CA ASP A 124 13.01 12.38 -12.21
C ASP A 124 14.48 11.91 -12.23
N ALA A 125 15.18 11.99 -11.10
CA ALA A 125 16.56 11.52 -10.92
C ALA A 125 16.76 10.82 -9.56
N ASP A 126 17.85 10.07 -9.48
CA ASP A 126 18.26 9.36 -8.26
C ASP A 126 18.51 10.33 -7.08
N GLY A 127 18.31 9.81 -5.88
CA GLY A 127 18.57 10.52 -4.64
C GLY A 127 17.44 10.37 -3.64
N THR A 128 17.61 11.00 -2.49
CA THR A 128 16.76 10.83 -1.31
C THR A 128 16.40 12.18 -0.68
N GLY A 129 15.50 12.15 0.32
CA GLY A 129 15.14 13.29 1.15
C GLY A 129 13.74 13.84 0.86
N THR A 130 13.44 15.03 1.37
CA THR A 130 12.15 15.69 1.10
C THR A 130 12.00 15.96 -0.39
N PHE A 131 10.85 15.58 -0.94
CA PHE A 131 10.45 15.93 -2.30
C PHE A 131 9.35 16.98 -2.23
N SER A 132 9.58 18.13 -2.86
CA SER A 132 8.59 19.21 -2.95
C SER A 132 8.55 19.76 -4.37
N LYS A 133 7.33 19.98 -4.88
CA LYS A 133 7.09 20.57 -6.20
C LYS A 133 5.94 21.56 -6.13
N THR A 134 6.13 22.71 -6.75
CA THR A 134 5.12 23.76 -6.84
C THR A 134 4.57 23.84 -8.27
N GLY A 135 3.28 24.13 -8.39
CA GLY A 135 2.62 24.34 -9.67
C GLY A 135 2.53 23.10 -10.56
N VAL A 136 2.40 21.91 -9.96
CA VAL A 136 1.96 20.71 -10.71
C VAL A 136 0.60 20.99 -11.31
N GLN A 137 0.36 20.57 -12.56
CA GLN A 137 -0.96 20.70 -13.17
C GLN A 137 -1.39 19.41 -13.87
N LEU A 138 -2.59 18.93 -13.53
CA LEU A 138 -3.19 17.76 -14.16
C LEU A 138 -4.29 18.20 -15.12
N ARG A 139 -4.24 17.72 -16.36
CA ARG A 139 -5.27 18.00 -17.37
C ARG A 139 -6.48 17.11 -17.10
N TRP A 140 -7.55 17.71 -16.59
CA TRP A 140 -8.83 17.06 -16.41
C TRP A 140 -9.74 17.35 -17.61
N ASN A 141 -10.12 16.30 -18.34
CA ASN A 141 -11.04 16.38 -19.47
C ASN A 141 -12.50 16.39 -18.96
N TYR A 142 -12.92 17.47 -18.32
CA TYR A 142 -14.25 17.57 -17.68
C TYR A 142 -15.42 17.27 -18.64
N GLY A 143 -15.27 17.57 -19.94
CA GLY A 143 -16.29 17.24 -20.94
C GLY A 143 -16.50 15.73 -21.09
N SER A 144 -15.46 14.92 -20.87
CA SER A 144 -15.58 13.45 -20.85
C SER A 144 -16.36 12.97 -19.62
N ASN A 145 -16.34 13.73 -18.53
CA ASN A 145 -17.21 13.51 -17.36
C ASN A 145 -18.63 14.10 -17.53
N ASN A 146 -19.02 14.49 -18.75
CA ASN A 146 -20.31 15.12 -19.07
C ASN A 146 -20.59 16.42 -18.29
N LEU A 147 -19.56 17.23 -18.02
CA LEU A 147 -19.72 18.55 -17.43
C LEU A 147 -19.74 19.65 -18.51
N ASP A 148 -20.67 20.59 -18.35
CA ASP A 148 -20.74 21.80 -19.17
C ASP A 148 -19.61 22.78 -18.84
N ASP A 149 -19.21 23.59 -19.82
CA ASP A 149 -18.13 24.58 -19.67
C ASP A 149 -18.38 25.62 -18.57
N ASN A 150 -19.64 25.87 -18.22
CA ASN A 150 -20.04 26.84 -17.20
C ASN A 150 -20.50 26.19 -15.89
N ALA A 151 -20.26 24.88 -15.70
CA ALA A 151 -20.64 24.18 -14.48
C ALA A 151 -19.91 24.77 -13.25
N THR A 152 -20.67 25.03 -12.18
CA THR A 152 -20.08 25.36 -10.88
C THR A 152 -19.67 24.07 -10.19
N ILE A 153 -18.38 23.96 -9.84
CA ILE A 153 -17.81 22.74 -9.30
C ILE A 153 -16.98 22.99 -8.03
N ASP A 154 -17.04 22.03 -7.12
CA ASP A 154 -16.04 21.87 -6.06
C ASP A 154 -15.05 20.78 -6.45
N ILE A 155 -13.79 20.90 -6.05
CA ILE A 155 -12.78 19.86 -6.23
C ILE A 155 -12.10 19.49 -4.90
N ARG A 156 -11.63 18.25 -4.82
CA ARG A 156 -10.69 17.78 -3.81
C ARG A 156 -9.58 16.99 -4.51
N VAL A 157 -8.35 17.22 -4.08
CA VAL A 157 -7.18 16.49 -4.56
C VAL A 157 -6.67 15.65 -3.39
N PHE A 158 -6.42 14.37 -3.65
CA PHE A 158 -5.91 13.43 -2.67
C PHE A 158 -4.57 12.88 -3.12
N ALA A 159 -3.69 12.57 -2.18
CA ALA A 159 -2.39 11.98 -2.45
C ALA A 159 -2.10 10.85 -1.48
N ILE A 160 -1.67 9.70 -2.01
CA ILE A 160 -1.30 8.51 -1.23
C ILE A 160 0.08 8.07 -1.66
N GLU A 161 0.99 7.92 -0.71
CA GLU A 161 2.33 7.43 -1.00
C GLU A 161 2.34 5.96 -1.36
N HIS A 162 3.08 5.65 -2.43
CA HIS A 162 3.29 4.32 -2.94
C HIS A 162 4.77 4.06 -3.18
N VAL A 163 5.13 2.79 -3.20
CA VAL A 163 6.46 2.31 -3.56
C VAL A 163 6.35 1.43 -4.79
N LEU A 164 7.21 1.68 -5.78
CA LEU A 164 7.34 0.81 -6.94
C LEU A 164 8.02 -0.50 -6.52
N VAL A 165 7.34 -1.62 -6.74
CA VAL A 165 7.90 -2.97 -6.78
C VAL A 165 8.21 -3.31 -8.24
N PRO A 166 9.49 -3.37 -8.64
CA PRO A 166 9.87 -3.56 -10.03
C PRO A 166 9.49 -4.94 -10.56
N GLN A 167 9.37 -5.06 -11.89
CA GLN A 167 9.20 -6.34 -12.55
C GLN A 167 10.40 -7.24 -12.25
N GLY A 168 10.14 -8.52 -11.99
CA GLY A 168 11.20 -9.47 -11.70
C GLY A 168 10.69 -10.74 -11.02
N SER A 169 11.47 -11.80 -11.15
CA SER A 169 11.22 -13.07 -10.49
C SER A 169 11.47 -12.96 -8.99
N PHE A 170 10.77 -13.79 -8.22
CA PHE A 170 10.96 -13.93 -6.77
C PHE A 170 10.59 -15.35 -6.34
N SER A 171 10.86 -15.67 -5.08
CA SER A 171 10.47 -16.95 -4.49
C SER A 171 9.30 -16.74 -3.53
N ALA A 172 8.25 -17.55 -3.68
CA ALA A 172 7.12 -17.64 -2.77
C ALA A 172 7.36 -18.78 -1.76
N GLY A 173 7.17 -18.50 -0.48
CA GLY A 173 7.63 -19.34 0.62
C GLY A 173 9.05 -19.04 1.07
N SER A 174 9.44 -19.62 2.20
CA SER A 174 10.75 -19.43 2.84
C SER A 174 11.49 -20.73 3.15
N GLY A 175 10.77 -21.86 3.18
CA GLY A 175 11.28 -23.15 3.62
C GLY A 175 11.44 -23.30 5.14
N GLY A 176 10.85 -22.38 5.93
CA GLY A 176 10.85 -22.41 7.39
C GLY A 176 9.68 -23.18 8.01
N THR A 177 9.27 -22.75 9.20
CA THR A 177 8.23 -23.41 10.02
C THR A 177 6.88 -22.69 9.96
N GLU A 178 6.73 -21.76 9.02
CA GLU A 178 5.49 -21.02 8.78
C GLU A 178 4.35 -21.95 8.32
N ASN A 179 3.14 -21.75 8.86
CA ASN A 179 2.02 -22.61 8.46
C ASN A 179 1.56 -22.28 7.05
N SER A 180 1.23 -23.33 6.31
CA SER A 180 0.70 -23.23 4.95
C SER A 180 1.58 -22.44 3.97
N ALA A 181 2.87 -22.30 4.26
CA ALA A 181 3.81 -21.63 3.37
C ALA A 181 3.86 -22.33 2.00
N PHE A 182 4.06 -21.52 0.95
CA PHE A 182 4.26 -22.03 -0.38
C PHE A 182 5.58 -22.79 -0.50
N TYR A 183 5.59 -23.84 -1.31
CA TYR A 183 6.79 -24.58 -1.68
C TYR A 183 6.65 -25.22 -3.05
N LYS A 184 7.78 -25.65 -3.63
CA LYS A 184 7.84 -26.42 -4.85
C LYS A 184 7.77 -27.92 -4.52
N TYR A 185 6.69 -28.58 -4.92
CA TYR A 185 6.49 -30.00 -4.61
C TYR A 185 7.59 -30.89 -5.24
N PRO A 186 8.10 -31.93 -4.54
CA PRO A 186 7.69 -32.45 -3.23
C PRO A 186 8.42 -31.85 -2.03
N SER A 187 9.36 -30.92 -2.24
CA SER A 187 10.22 -30.42 -1.17
C SER A 187 9.54 -29.30 -0.40
N VAL A 188 9.09 -29.59 0.83
CA VAL A 188 8.42 -28.61 1.70
C VAL A 188 9.33 -27.47 2.17
N THR A 189 10.65 -27.63 2.02
CA THR A 189 11.66 -26.62 2.38
C THR A 189 12.18 -25.85 1.16
N GLU A 190 11.69 -26.14 -0.05
CA GLU A 190 12.11 -25.44 -1.27
C GLU A 190 11.04 -24.42 -1.68
N PRO A 191 11.31 -23.10 -1.57
CA PRO A 191 10.39 -22.07 -2.03
C PRO A 191 10.03 -22.20 -3.52
N TYR A 192 8.81 -21.82 -3.89
CA TYR A 192 8.35 -21.88 -5.27
C TYR A 192 8.81 -20.65 -6.07
N PRO A 193 9.52 -20.81 -7.21
CA PRO A 193 9.95 -19.67 -8.02
C PRO A 193 8.79 -19.13 -8.88
N VAL A 194 8.47 -17.85 -8.72
CA VAL A 194 7.55 -17.12 -9.60
C VAL A 194 8.38 -16.35 -10.63
N THR A 195 8.30 -16.77 -11.89
CA THR A 195 9.20 -16.29 -12.96
C THR A 195 8.48 -15.56 -14.10
N SER A 196 7.16 -15.54 -14.13
CA SER A 196 6.35 -14.86 -15.14
C SER A 196 4.90 -14.66 -14.65
N GLU A 197 4.07 -14.01 -15.47
CA GLU A 197 2.61 -13.98 -15.28
C GLU A 197 1.88 -15.17 -15.93
N ASN A 198 2.59 -16.21 -16.39
CA ASN A 198 1.94 -17.40 -16.94
C ASN A 198 1.22 -18.20 -15.83
N GLU A 199 0.24 -19.01 -16.25
CA GLU A 199 -0.50 -19.91 -15.34
C GLU A 199 0.45 -20.75 -14.47
N ILE A 200 0.15 -20.86 -13.18
CA ILE A 200 0.88 -21.72 -12.23
C ILE A 200 0.02 -22.94 -11.90
N SER A 201 0.55 -24.13 -12.17
CA SER A 201 -0.06 -25.38 -11.73
C SER A 201 0.11 -25.55 -10.21
N VAL A 202 -0.99 -25.91 -9.53
CA VAL A 202 -1.01 -26.22 -8.10
C VAL A 202 -1.30 -27.70 -7.92
N GLY A 203 -0.51 -28.39 -7.10
CA GLY A 203 -0.78 -29.79 -6.74
C GLY A 203 0.46 -30.61 -6.46
N THR A 204 0.27 -31.93 -6.31
CA THR A 204 1.30 -32.89 -5.90
C THR A 204 2.08 -33.52 -7.07
N THR A 205 2.15 -32.84 -8.21
CA THR A 205 3.05 -33.23 -9.31
C THR A 205 4.41 -32.55 -9.10
N PRO A 206 5.56 -33.24 -9.33
CA PRO A 206 6.87 -32.63 -9.16
C PRO A 206 7.02 -31.29 -9.89
N ASN A 207 7.59 -30.31 -9.20
CA ASN A 207 7.79 -28.91 -9.61
C ASN A 207 6.55 -28.00 -9.61
N ASN A 208 5.36 -28.48 -9.27
CA ASN A 208 4.20 -27.61 -9.09
C ASN A 208 4.31 -26.76 -7.81
N LEU A 209 3.57 -25.66 -7.79
CA LEU A 209 3.31 -24.93 -6.55
C LEU A 209 2.46 -25.82 -5.63
N TYR A 210 2.82 -25.87 -4.36
CA TYR A 210 1.98 -26.51 -3.36
C TYR A 210 2.16 -25.83 -2.01
N TYR A 211 1.31 -26.19 -1.07
CA TYR A 211 1.35 -25.72 0.31
C TYR A 211 0.61 -26.73 1.18
N SER A 212 1.04 -26.89 2.43
CA SER A 212 0.18 -27.52 3.44
C SER A 212 -1.00 -26.61 3.70
N SER A 213 -2.13 -27.12 4.19
CA SER A 213 -3.22 -26.25 4.61
C SER A 213 -3.61 -26.52 6.06
N SER A 214 -3.68 -25.45 6.85
CA SER A 214 -4.52 -25.40 8.04
C SER A 214 -5.99 -25.19 7.64
N THR A 215 -6.89 -24.96 8.60
CA THR A 215 -8.31 -24.64 8.34
C THR A 215 -8.50 -23.46 7.38
N TYR A 216 -7.59 -22.47 7.38
CA TYR A 216 -7.71 -21.24 6.61
C TYR A 216 -6.48 -20.97 5.70
N GLY A 217 -5.65 -21.99 5.45
CA GLY A 217 -4.44 -21.89 4.60
C GLY A 217 -4.70 -21.97 3.10
N GLY A 218 -5.88 -22.45 2.70
CA GLY A 218 -6.35 -22.52 1.31
C GLY A 218 -6.82 -23.92 0.91
N ASP A 219 -7.35 -24.04 -0.29
CA ASP A 219 -7.97 -25.27 -0.80
C ASP A 219 -6.98 -26.29 -1.40
N GLN A 220 -5.71 -25.92 -1.57
CA GLN A 220 -4.67 -26.69 -2.25
C GLN A 220 -5.01 -27.01 -3.72
N LEU A 221 -5.89 -26.21 -4.33
CA LEU A 221 -6.34 -26.38 -5.72
C LEU A 221 -5.79 -25.28 -6.63
N GLY A 222 -5.85 -25.55 -7.92
CA GLY A 222 -5.45 -24.62 -8.96
C GLY A 222 -6.15 -24.91 -10.29
N PRO A 223 -5.60 -24.43 -11.40
CA PRO A 223 -4.39 -23.62 -11.48
C PRO A 223 -4.58 -22.20 -10.91
N VAL A 224 -3.49 -21.48 -10.62
CA VAL A 224 -3.52 -20.01 -10.50
C VAL A 224 -3.51 -19.45 -11.93
N PRO A 225 -4.61 -18.83 -12.42
CA PRO A 225 -4.73 -18.46 -13.82
C PRO A 225 -3.72 -17.39 -14.26
N ALA A 226 -3.42 -17.32 -15.56
CA ALA A 226 -2.52 -16.31 -16.11
C ALA A 226 -2.98 -14.86 -15.81
N ALA A 227 -4.30 -14.62 -15.79
CA ALA A 227 -4.89 -13.31 -15.51
C ALA A 227 -4.75 -12.87 -14.04
N PHE A 228 -4.52 -13.80 -13.10
CA PHE A 228 -4.33 -13.47 -11.68
C PHE A 228 -2.98 -12.80 -11.47
N PRO A 229 -2.86 -11.60 -10.87
CA PRO A 229 -1.56 -10.96 -10.64
C PRO A 229 -0.67 -11.79 -9.70
N LYS A 230 0.44 -12.31 -10.21
CA LYS A 230 1.39 -13.16 -9.45
C LYS A 230 2.53 -12.35 -8.86
N GLY A 231 2.54 -11.04 -9.09
CA GLY A 231 3.57 -10.11 -8.67
C GLY A 231 4.81 -10.12 -9.56
N TYR A 232 4.87 -10.88 -10.66
CA TYR A 232 6.02 -10.81 -11.57
C TYR A 232 6.07 -9.44 -12.27
N LYS A 233 4.95 -8.97 -12.83
CA LYS A 233 4.80 -7.62 -13.39
C LYS A 233 5.13 -6.55 -12.35
N ALA A 234 5.56 -5.37 -12.79
CA ALA A 234 5.78 -4.24 -11.90
C ALA A 234 4.45 -3.72 -11.35
N PHE A 235 4.44 -3.34 -10.07
CA PHE A 235 3.28 -2.75 -9.42
C PHE A 235 3.71 -1.73 -8.37
N TYR A 236 2.82 -0.80 -8.06
CA TYR A 236 2.91 0.09 -6.92
C TYR A 236 2.11 -0.50 -5.75
N CYS A 237 2.69 -0.48 -4.56
CA CYS A 237 2.03 -0.80 -3.31
C CYS A 237 1.98 0.46 -2.44
N MET A 238 0.87 0.73 -1.77
CA MET A 238 0.81 1.79 -0.77
C MET A 238 1.96 1.63 0.24
N LYS A 239 2.70 2.71 0.47
CA LYS A 239 3.89 2.68 1.35
C LYS A 239 3.52 2.29 2.79
N TYR A 240 2.29 2.62 3.18
CA TYR A 240 1.72 2.47 4.51
C TYR A 240 0.33 1.82 4.43
N GLU A 241 -0.15 1.30 5.56
CA GLU A 241 -1.57 1.00 5.75
C GLU A 241 -2.43 2.27 5.57
N ILE A 242 -3.73 2.10 5.30
CA ILE A 242 -4.69 3.21 5.31
C ILE A 242 -4.64 3.90 6.67
N SER A 243 -4.40 5.22 6.70
CA SER A 243 -4.49 6.01 7.93
C SER A 243 -5.95 6.35 8.26
N GLN A 244 -6.24 6.66 9.52
CA GLN A 244 -7.59 7.10 9.89
C GLN A 244 -8.00 8.37 9.16
N GLN A 245 -7.08 9.32 8.92
CA GLN A 245 -7.41 10.49 8.10
C GLN A 245 -7.76 10.11 6.66
N GLY A 246 -7.01 9.17 6.07
CA GLY A 246 -7.32 8.66 4.73
C GLY A 246 -8.74 8.08 4.66
N PHE A 247 -9.15 7.31 5.66
CA PHE A 247 -10.51 6.76 5.71
C PHE A 247 -11.58 7.82 6.02
N VAL A 248 -11.30 8.82 6.86
CA VAL A 248 -12.18 9.98 7.10
C VAL A 248 -12.41 10.78 5.81
N ASP A 249 -11.37 10.97 5.02
CA ASP A 249 -11.44 11.66 3.73
C ASP A 249 -12.37 10.91 2.77
N PHE A 250 -12.28 9.58 2.73
CA PHE A 250 -13.21 8.72 2.00
C PHE A 250 -14.66 8.86 2.48
N LEU A 251 -14.93 8.70 3.78
CA LEU A 251 -16.27 8.81 4.35
C LEU A 251 -16.92 10.18 4.08
N ASN A 252 -16.12 11.26 4.09
CA ASN A 252 -16.56 12.62 3.77
C ASN A 252 -16.65 12.91 2.26
N CYS A 253 -16.32 11.94 1.40
CA CYS A 253 -16.26 12.07 -0.06
C CYS A 253 -17.08 10.98 -0.78
N ILE A 254 -18.05 10.40 -0.08
CA ILE A 254 -19.08 9.49 -0.58
C ILE A 254 -20.44 9.95 -0.03
N ASN A 255 -21.55 9.38 -0.51
CA ASN A 255 -22.87 9.80 -0.02
C ASN A 255 -23.16 9.25 1.38
N ALA A 256 -24.10 9.88 2.11
CA ALA A 256 -24.36 9.55 3.51
C ALA A 256 -24.82 8.09 3.74
N VAL A 257 -25.54 7.49 2.77
CA VAL A 257 -25.98 6.08 2.86
C VAL A 257 -24.77 5.15 2.74
N GLN A 258 -23.89 5.42 1.77
CA GLN A 258 -22.64 4.67 1.59
C GLN A 258 -21.76 4.81 2.84
N ALA A 259 -21.55 6.03 3.34
CA ALA A 259 -20.74 6.29 4.54
C ALA A 259 -21.30 5.58 5.79
N THR A 260 -22.62 5.48 5.94
CA THR A 260 -23.23 4.74 7.06
C THR A 260 -22.90 3.25 7.00
N ASN A 261 -22.82 2.65 5.80
CA ASN A 261 -22.49 1.23 5.65
C ASN A 261 -21.00 0.94 5.94
N HIS A 262 -20.13 1.94 5.74
CA HIS A 262 -18.67 1.83 5.92
C HIS A 262 -18.15 2.35 7.27
N TYR A 263 -19.05 2.80 8.16
CA TYR A 263 -18.67 3.33 9.46
C TYR A 263 -19.34 2.59 10.61
N SER A 264 -18.59 2.42 11.70
CA SER A 264 -19.12 1.96 12.99
C SER A 264 -18.42 2.73 14.11
N ASN A 265 -19.17 3.09 15.15
CA ASN A 265 -18.63 3.81 16.29
C ASN A 265 -18.09 2.81 17.34
N PHE A 266 -16.78 2.79 17.53
CA PHE A 266 -16.08 1.92 18.49
C PHE A 266 -15.60 2.65 19.76
N GLY A 267 -16.06 3.87 19.99
CA GLY A 267 -15.89 4.55 21.28
C GLY A 267 -14.45 4.83 21.71
N SER A 268 -13.55 5.14 20.76
CA SER A 268 -12.11 5.38 21.04
C SER A 268 -11.31 4.18 21.56
N SER A 269 -11.88 2.98 21.50
CA SER A 269 -11.18 1.74 21.86
C SER A 269 -10.05 1.45 20.87
N ASN A 270 -8.98 0.83 21.37
CA ASN A 270 -7.85 0.38 20.55
C ASN A 270 -7.28 1.47 19.61
N ARG A 271 -7.23 2.73 20.08
CA ARG A 271 -6.72 3.89 19.33
C ARG A 271 -7.52 4.23 18.05
N TYR A 272 -8.78 3.81 17.95
CA TYR A 272 -9.69 4.18 16.86
C TYR A 272 -10.41 5.51 17.15
N GLY A 273 -9.99 6.61 16.52
CA GLY A 273 -10.47 7.96 16.81
C GLY A 273 -11.58 8.49 15.92
N ILE A 274 -12.05 7.73 14.94
CA ILE A 274 -13.04 8.22 13.96
C ILE A 274 -14.39 8.43 14.66
N SER A 275 -14.97 9.60 14.47
CA SER A 275 -16.28 9.99 14.98
C SER A 275 -17.08 10.79 13.95
N LEU A 276 -18.40 10.75 14.06
CA LEU A 276 -19.34 11.52 13.23
C LEU A 276 -19.98 12.62 14.07
N SER A 277 -19.87 13.87 13.62
CA SER A 277 -20.52 15.02 14.25
C SER A 277 -21.14 15.92 13.19
N ILE A 278 -22.45 16.18 13.29
CA ILE A 278 -23.20 17.05 12.36
C ILE A 278 -22.95 16.68 10.88
N GLY A 279 -22.99 15.38 10.56
CA GLY A 279 -22.81 14.88 9.19
C GLY A 279 -21.37 14.94 8.66
N VAL A 280 -20.39 15.29 9.50
CA VAL A 280 -18.97 15.33 9.13
C VAL A 280 -18.18 14.32 9.96
N TYR A 281 -17.43 13.45 9.28
CA TYR A 281 -16.51 12.52 9.92
C TYR A 281 -15.20 13.24 10.26
N SER A 282 -14.61 12.90 11.41
CA SER A 282 -13.32 13.41 11.85
C SER A 282 -12.59 12.37 12.70
N THR A 283 -11.28 12.54 12.92
CA THR A 283 -10.51 11.65 13.81
C THR A 283 -9.56 12.43 14.71
N THR A 284 -9.36 11.93 15.92
CA THR A 284 -8.33 12.39 16.86
C THR A 284 -6.97 11.73 16.65
N PHE A 285 -6.89 10.71 15.78
CA PHE A 285 -5.67 9.95 15.48
C PHE A 285 -5.36 9.93 13.96
N PRO A 286 -5.24 11.09 13.29
CA PRO A 286 -5.18 11.17 11.82
C PRO A 286 -4.06 10.36 11.16
N TYR A 287 -2.96 10.13 11.87
CA TYR A 287 -1.77 9.44 11.35
C TYR A 287 -1.65 7.97 11.79
N VAL A 288 -2.53 7.51 12.67
CA VAL A 288 -2.57 6.10 13.11
C VAL A 288 -3.20 5.25 12.01
N ALA A 289 -2.70 4.02 11.82
CA ALA A 289 -3.32 3.07 10.91
C ALA A 289 -4.79 2.83 11.29
N CYS A 290 -5.67 2.78 10.29
CA CYS A 290 -7.09 2.62 10.49
C CYS A 290 -7.43 1.14 10.67
N SER A 291 -7.66 0.74 11.92
CA SER A 291 -8.23 -0.57 12.24
C SER A 291 -9.75 -0.57 12.02
N TYR A 292 -10.40 -1.71 12.27
CA TYR A 292 -11.84 -1.91 12.08
C TYR A 292 -12.30 -1.74 10.63
N LEU A 293 -11.43 -2.09 9.67
CA LEU A 293 -11.77 -2.13 8.26
C LEU A 293 -11.99 -3.58 7.83
N ASN A 294 -13.20 -3.92 7.40
CA ASN A 294 -13.46 -5.23 6.79
C ASN A 294 -13.14 -5.20 5.28
N TRP A 295 -13.24 -6.35 4.61
CA TRP A 295 -12.97 -6.45 3.18
C TRP A 295 -13.81 -5.49 2.31
N ALA A 296 -15.08 -5.27 2.67
CA ALA A 296 -15.96 -4.35 1.93
C ALA A 296 -15.50 -2.89 2.07
N ASP A 297 -15.03 -2.48 3.26
CA ASP A 297 -14.46 -1.15 3.50
C ASP A 297 -13.17 -0.93 2.70
N LEU A 298 -12.29 -1.93 2.71
CA LEU A 298 -11.01 -1.87 2.00
C LEU A 298 -11.22 -1.78 0.49
N THR A 299 -12.06 -2.64 -0.08
CA THR A 299 -12.34 -2.63 -1.52
C THR A 299 -13.07 -1.35 -1.95
N ALA A 300 -14.03 -0.85 -1.18
CA ALA A 300 -14.67 0.44 -1.47
C ALA A 300 -13.66 1.60 -1.43
N TYR A 301 -12.74 1.61 -0.46
CA TYR A 301 -11.68 2.61 -0.39
C TYR A 301 -10.76 2.53 -1.61
N PHE A 302 -10.33 1.33 -2.00
CA PHE A 302 -9.46 1.12 -3.16
C PHE A 302 -10.15 1.54 -4.45
N ASP A 303 -11.42 1.17 -4.65
CA ASP A 303 -12.20 1.58 -5.82
C ASP A 303 -12.31 3.10 -5.91
N TRP A 304 -12.70 3.75 -4.80
CA TRP A 304 -12.80 5.20 -4.70
C TRP A 304 -11.47 5.91 -5.03
N CYS A 305 -10.32 5.36 -4.61
CA CYS A 305 -8.99 5.89 -4.95
C CYS A 305 -8.55 5.60 -6.39
N GLY A 306 -9.28 4.74 -7.12
CA GLY A 306 -8.85 4.17 -8.39
C GLY A 306 -7.78 3.08 -8.24
N LEU A 307 -7.51 2.58 -7.05
CA LEU A 307 -6.53 1.52 -6.76
C LEU A 307 -7.15 0.11 -6.94
N ARG A 308 -6.39 -0.94 -6.64
CA ARG A 308 -6.87 -2.32 -6.54
C ARG A 308 -6.37 -3.02 -5.27
N PRO A 309 -7.05 -4.09 -4.83
CA PRO A 309 -6.44 -5.07 -3.94
C PRO A 309 -5.14 -5.64 -4.51
N LEU A 310 -4.24 -6.02 -3.62
CA LEU A 310 -3.03 -6.78 -3.96
C LEU A 310 -3.25 -8.27 -3.66
N THR A 311 -2.48 -9.13 -4.33
CA THR A 311 -2.52 -10.58 -4.08
C THR A 311 -1.52 -11.00 -3.01
N GLU A 312 -1.73 -12.17 -2.41
CA GLU A 312 -0.78 -12.69 -1.41
C GLU A 312 0.62 -13.00 -2.00
N LEU A 313 0.70 -13.21 -3.33
CA LEU A 313 1.98 -13.36 -4.03
C LEU A 313 2.66 -11.99 -4.21
N GLU A 314 1.90 -10.94 -4.50
CA GLU A 314 2.40 -9.56 -4.49
C GLU A 314 2.88 -9.15 -3.09
N PHE A 315 2.19 -9.55 -2.01
CA PHE A 315 2.65 -9.35 -0.63
C PHE A 315 4.04 -9.98 -0.39
N GLU A 316 4.23 -11.25 -0.72
CA GLU A 316 5.52 -11.91 -0.49
C GLU A 316 6.65 -11.27 -1.32
N LYS A 317 6.38 -10.91 -2.58
CA LYS A 317 7.35 -10.16 -3.39
C LYS A 317 7.64 -8.80 -2.79
N ALA A 318 6.63 -8.05 -2.38
CA ALA A 318 6.79 -6.72 -1.80
C ALA A 318 7.65 -6.74 -0.54
N CYS A 319 7.53 -7.79 0.28
CA CYS A 319 8.36 -8.04 1.47
C CYS A 319 9.81 -8.41 1.12
N ARG A 320 9.99 -9.46 0.34
CA ARG A 320 11.27 -10.16 0.15
C ARG A 320 12.12 -9.60 -0.99
N GLY A 321 11.46 -9.12 -2.04
CA GLY A 321 12.09 -8.76 -3.29
C GLY A 321 12.69 -9.95 -4.02
N ILE A 322 13.89 -9.75 -4.58
CA ILE A 322 14.60 -10.75 -5.39
C ILE A 322 15.65 -11.55 -4.59
N LEU A 323 15.72 -11.33 -3.28
CA LEU A 323 16.70 -12.00 -2.43
C LEU A 323 16.30 -13.47 -2.21
N PRO A 324 17.26 -14.37 -1.98
CA PRO A 324 16.98 -15.71 -1.49
C PRO A 324 16.14 -15.63 -0.19
N PRO A 325 15.06 -16.41 -0.07
CA PRO A 325 14.28 -16.44 1.16
C PRO A 325 15.11 -16.88 2.36
N VAL A 326 14.90 -16.23 3.49
CA VAL A 326 15.41 -16.68 4.79
C VAL A 326 14.26 -17.40 5.52
N PRO A 327 14.45 -18.65 5.99
CA PRO A 327 13.45 -19.34 6.79
C PRO A 327 12.97 -18.51 7.98
N ASP A 328 11.66 -18.45 8.19
CA ASP A 328 11.02 -17.71 9.29
C ASP A 328 11.25 -16.19 9.29
N GLU A 329 11.62 -15.60 8.16
CA GLU A 329 11.92 -14.17 8.07
C GLU A 329 10.70 -13.26 8.24
N TYR A 330 10.99 -12.08 8.77
CA TYR A 330 10.07 -10.94 8.77
C TYR A 330 10.29 -10.06 7.52
N ALA A 331 9.46 -9.03 7.35
CA ALA A 331 9.49 -8.15 6.18
C ALA A 331 10.89 -7.59 5.83
N TRP A 332 11.75 -7.40 6.83
CA TRP A 332 13.13 -6.92 6.65
C TRP A 332 14.16 -8.00 6.27
N GLY A 333 13.76 -9.25 6.10
CA GLY A 333 14.60 -10.34 5.58
C GLY A 333 15.52 -10.99 6.60
N THR A 334 15.23 -10.85 7.89
CA THR A 334 15.91 -11.58 8.97
C THR A 334 14.90 -12.08 10.00
N THR A 335 15.35 -12.92 10.93
CA THR A 335 14.55 -13.44 12.06
C THR A 335 14.69 -12.60 13.33
N GLU A 336 15.56 -11.59 13.33
CA GLU A 336 15.85 -10.76 14.51
C GLU A 336 14.76 -9.72 14.72
N LEU A 337 14.12 -9.75 15.89
CA LEU A 337 12.94 -8.96 16.24
C LEU A 337 13.13 -8.26 17.59
N ALA A 338 12.76 -6.98 17.66
CA ALA A 338 12.69 -6.26 18.93
C ALA A 338 11.64 -6.88 19.86
N TYR A 339 11.91 -6.96 21.16
CA TYR A 339 11.08 -7.74 22.10
C TYR A 339 10.73 -7.01 23.40
N ASN A 340 11.23 -5.79 23.59
CA ASN A 340 10.90 -5.01 24.78
C ASN A 340 9.67 -4.13 24.52
N PRO A 341 8.73 -4.00 25.47
CA PRO A 341 7.56 -3.13 25.33
C PRO A 341 7.94 -1.68 24.99
N TYR A 342 7.31 -1.10 23.99
CA TYR A 342 7.52 0.28 23.58
C TYR A 342 6.75 1.25 24.48
N THR A 343 7.22 2.50 24.49
CA THR A 343 6.40 3.65 24.91
C THR A 343 6.36 4.66 23.77
N ILE A 344 5.31 5.47 23.72
CA ILE A 344 5.09 6.45 22.65
C ILE A 344 5.33 7.87 23.19
N ASN A 345 5.98 8.70 22.38
CA ASN A 345 5.97 10.15 22.52
C ASN A 345 5.03 10.78 21.47
N ASN A 346 4.41 11.93 21.79
CA ASN A 346 3.48 12.65 20.90
C ASN A 346 2.32 11.80 20.36
N ASN A 347 1.64 11.08 21.26
CA ASN A 347 0.55 10.18 20.91
C ASN A 347 -0.51 10.83 19.99
N GLY A 348 -0.76 10.21 18.84
CA GLY A 348 -1.74 10.63 17.83
C GLY A 348 -1.30 11.77 16.91
N ALA A 349 -0.15 12.39 17.17
CA ALA A 349 0.34 13.52 16.38
C ALA A 349 1.10 13.06 15.12
N ASN A 350 1.35 14.00 14.21
CA ASN A 350 2.15 13.77 13.00
C ASN A 350 3.60 13.40 13.30
N ASN A 351 4.07 13.63 14.51
CA ASN A 351 5.42 13.30 15.00
C ASN A 351 5.39 12.24 16.12
N GLU A 352 4.33 11.41 16.19
CA GLU A 352 4.31 10.21 17.03
C GLU A 352 5.53 9.33 16.73
N ASN A 353 6.26 8.94 17.77
CA ASN A 353 7.47 8.12 17.68
C ASN A 353 7.61 7.20 18.89
N ILE A 354 8.46 6.18 18.77
CA ILE A 354 8.78 5.30 19.89
C ILE A 354 9.79 6.00 20.80
N LEU A 355 9.38 6.30 22.03
CA LEU A 355 10.21 6.99 23.01
C LEU A 355 11.28 6.07 23.60
N THR A 356 10.92 4.83 23.92
CA THR A 356 11.81 3.86 24.56
C THR A 356 11.74 2.50 23.89
N ASN A 357 12.84 1.75 23.97
CA ASN A 357 12.93 0.33 23.63
C ASN A 357 12.83 -0.03 22.13
N TYR A 358 12.81 0.94 21.21
CA TYR A 358 13.08 0.63 19.81
C TYR A 358 14.50 0.04 19.67
N SER A 359 14.65 -0.94 18.78
CA SER A 359 15.93 -1.58 18.49
C SER A 359 16.64 -0.88 17.34
N SER A 360 17.94 -0.60 17.52
CA SER A 360 18.82 -0.11 16.46
C SER A 360 19.61 -1.23 15.75
N THR A 361 19.25 -2.50 16.01
CA THR A 361 19.95 -3.67 15.42
C THR A 361 19.00 -4.77 14.93
N ALA A 362 17.83 -4.91 15.54
CA ALA A 362 16.79 -5.86 15.18
C ALA A 362 15.60 -5.14 14.53
N GLY A 363 14.72 -5.89 13.88
CA GLY A 363 13.54 -5.29 13.29
C GLY A 363 12.53 -4.84 14.32
N ASN A 364 12.01 -3.62 14.14
CA ASN A 364 10.95 -3.09 14.97
C ASN A 364 9.60 -3.42 14.33
N ALA A 365 8.71 -4.00 15.12
CA ALA A 365 7.33 -4.27 14.75
C ALA A 365 6.40 -4.01 15.94
N ALA A 366 5.13 -3.74 15.69
CA ALA A 366 4.08 -3.73 16.70
C ALA A 366 3.47 -5.13 16.76
N TYR A 367 3.65 -5.82 17.88
CA TYR A 367 3.13 -7.17 18.16
C TYR A 367 3.06 -7.41 19.68
N SER A 368 2.63 -8.60 20.11
CA SER A 368 2.28 -8.88 21.51
C SER A 368 3.36 -8.58 22.57
N TRP A 369 4.64 -8.51 22.22
CA TRP A 369 5.70 -8.15 23.17
C TRP A 369 6.05 -6.66 23.17
N THR A 370 6.04 -6.01 22.00
CA THR A 370 6.36 -4.58 21.89
C THR A 370 5.15 -3.68 22.17
N THR A 371 3.94 -4.20 21.95
CA THR A 371 2.64 -3.56 22.23
C THR A 371 1.74 -4.55 22.99
N PRO A 372 2.11 -4.96 24.23
CA PRO A 372 1.36 -5.95 24.98
C PRO A 372 -0.05 -5.46 25.34
N LEU A 373 -1.01 -6.38 25.41
CA LEU A 373 -2.37 -6.07 25.86
C LEU A 373 -2.33 -5.44 27.25
N ASN A 374 -3.12 -4.38 27.44
CA ASN A 374 -3.10 -3.53 28.64
C ASN A 374 -1.75 -2.86 28.94
N GLY A 375 -0.86 -2.78 27.95
CA GLY A 375 0.36 -1.99 28.00
C GLY A 375 0.10 -0.49 27.79
N SER A 376 1.19 0.26 27.70
CA SER A 376 1.22 1.70 27.36
C SER A 376 0.61 2.01 25.99
N ILE A 377 0.57 1.03 25.09
CA ILE A 377 0.06 1.13 23.73
C ILE A 377 -0.93 -0.01 23.54
N ASN A 378 -2.19 0.32 23.27
CA ASN A 378 -3.27 -0.65 23.09
C ASN A 378 -3.99 -0.35 21.78
N GLY A 379 -3.56 -0.96 20.68
CA GLY A 379 -4.02 -0.66 19.32
C GLY A 379 -2.87 -0.43 18.33
N PRO A 380 -3.18 -0.22 17.04
CA PRO A 380 -2.19 0.10 16.02
C PRO A 380 -1.46 1.42 16.31
N MET A 381 -0.26 1.53 15.76
CA MET A 381 0.62 2.69 15.87
C MET A 381 0.52 3.59 14.62
N ARG A 382 1.16 4.77 14.68
CA ARG A 382 1.32 5.63 13.50
C ARG A 382 1.91 4.85 12.34
N VAL A 383 1.39 5.06 11.13
CA VAL A 383 2.04 4.54 9.93
C VAL A 383 3.47 5.12 9.79
N GLY A 384 4.42 4.29 9.38
CA GLY A 384 5.83 4.66 9.27
C GLY A 384 6.51 5.01 10.59
N ILE A 385 5.99 4.56 11.74
CA ILE A 385 6.54 4.94 13.04
C ILE A 385 7.97 4.45 13.23
N PHE A 386 8.30 3.24 12.75
CA PHE A 386 9.60 2.62 12.99
C PHE A 386 10.74 3.32 12.25
N ALA A 387 10.47 3.84 11.03
CA ALA A 387 11.40 4.69 10.30
C ALA A 387 11.47 6.14 10.86
N GLY A 388 10.57 6.53 11.75
CA GLY A 388 10.54 7.86 12.38
C GLY A 388 11.52 8.05 13.54
N ASN A 389 12.23 6.98 13.93
CA ASN A 389 13.24 7.02 14.98
C ASN A 389 14.64 7.25 14.38
N THR A 390 15.39 8.24 14.87
CA THR A 390 16.71 8.63 14.32
C THR A 390 17.75 7.51 14.32
N GLY A 391 17.63 6.54 15.24
CA GLY A 391 18.50 5.36 15.29
C GLY A 391 18.16 4.26 14.25
N ASN A 392 17.06 4.40 13.50
CA ASN A 392 16.55 3.38 12.59
C ASN A 392 16.78 3.78 11.13
N THR A 393 18.03 3.73 10.68
CA THR A 393 18.45 4.19 9.34
C THR A 393 18.54 3.08 8.28
N SER A 394 18.35 1.82 8.68
CA SER A 394 18.43 0.66 7.78
C SER A 394 17.06 0.01 7.59
N ARG A 395 16.93 -0.80 6.51
CA ARG A 395 15.77 -1.67 6.26
C ARG A 395 15.35 -2.45 7.50
N VAL A 396 16.32 -3.10 8.16
CA VAL A 396 16.09 -3.94 9.35
C VAL A 396 15.49 -3.11 10.47
N THR A 397 16.22 -2.10 10.93
CA THR A 397 15.79 -1.26 12.05
C THR A 397 14.49 -0.49 11.77
N ALA A 398 14.24 -0.12 10.52
CA ALA A 398 12.99 0.52 10.13
C ALA A 398 11.81 -0.46 10.06
N GLY A 399 12.02 -1.78 10.17
CA GLY A 399 10.96 -2.77 9.96
C GLY A 399 10.44 -2.79 8.51
N ALA A 400 11.24 -2.29 7.56
CA ALA A 400 10.83 -2.06 6.19
C ALA A 400 11.03 -3.30 5.31
N THR A 401 10.23 -3.41 4.25
CA THR A 401 10.45 -4.42 3.22
C THR A 401 11.73 -4.18 2.42
N TYR A 402 12.11 -5.14 1.57
CA TYR A 402 13.22 -4.97 0.63
C TYR A 402 13.09 -3.71 -0.25
N TYR A 403 11.86 -3.33 -0.57
CA TYR A 403 11.58 -2.14 -1.38
C TYR A 403 11.30 -0.88 -0.55
N GLY A 404 11.29 -0.93 0.78
CA GLY A 404 11.00 0.25 1.62
C GLY A 404 9.50 0.51 1.85
N ILE A 405 8.66 -0.53 1.70
CA ILE A 405 7.27 -0.51 2.17
C ILE A 405 7.29 -0.78 3.67
N MET A 406 6.43 -0.13 4.43
CA MET A 406 6.53 -0.08 5.88
C MET A 406 5.43 -0.90 6.54
N GLU A 407 5.72 -1.45 7.72
CA GLU A 407 4.76 -2.17 8.57
C GLU A 407 4.09 -3.39 7.92
N MET A 408 4.81 -4.18 7.11
CA MET A 408 4.27 -5.43 6.52
C MET A 408 4.40 -6.67 7.45
N SER A 409 5.01 -6.48 8.63
CA SER A 409 5.08 -7.44 9.73
C SER A 409 4.61 -6.75 11.02
N GLY A 410 3.39 -7.04 11.47
CA GLY A 410 2.76 -6.44 12.64
C GLY A 410 1.87 -5.23 12.31
N ASN A 411 1.57 -4.44 13.34
CA ASN A 411 0.62 -3.31 13.28
C ASN A 411 -0.83 -3.74 13.02
N LEU A 412 -1.28 -3.94 11.78
CA LEU A 412 -2.60 -4.51 11.46
C LEU A 412 -2.47 -5.73 10.55
N LEU A 413 -3.40 -6.68 10.73
CA LEU A 413 -3.64 -7.72 9.75
C LEU A 413 -4.19 -7.07 8.49
N GLU A 414 -3.64 -7.47 7.35
CA GLU A 414 -4.01 -6.92 6.06
C GLU A 414 -4.62 -7.97 5.16
N HIS A 415 -5.65 -7.56 4.41
CA HIS A 415 -6.34 -8.45 3.49
C HIS A 415 -5.70 -8.43 2.09
N PHE A 416 -5.37 -9.62 1.59
CA PHE A 416 -4.87 -9.84 0.24
C PHE A 416 -5.72 -10.87 -0.49
N VAL A 417 -5.83 -10.73 -1.82
CA VAL A 417 -6.51 -11.72 -2.65
C VAL A 417 -5.72 -13.03 -2.64
N THR A 418 -6.39 -14.13 -2.34
CA THR A 418 -5.76 -15.43 -2.12
C THR A 418 -5.77 -16.29 -3.37
N VAL A 419 -4.70 -17.06 -3.57
CA VAL A 419 -4.69 -18.17 -4.53
C VAL A 419 -5.42 -19.38 -3.98
N GLY A 420 -5.63 -19.45 -2.66
CA GLY A 420 -6.17 -20.61 -1.95
C GLY A 420 -7.69 -20.72 -1.94
N ASN A 421 -8.39 -19.97 -2.80
CA ASN A 421 -9.82 -20.03 -2.95
C ASN A 421 -10.23 -19.79 -4.41
N PRO A 422 -11.21 -20.54 -4.99
CA PRO A 422 -11.62 -20.33 -6.37
C PRO A 422 -12.10 -18.91 -6.67
N ALA A 423 -12.79 -18.25 -5.73
CA ALA A 423 -13.25 -16.87 -5.90
C ALA A 423 -12.08 -15.88 -5.96
N GLY A 424 -11.00 -16.13 -5.22
CA GLY A 424 -9.77 -15.34 -5.29
C GLY A 424 -9.04 -15.53 -6.61
N ARG A 425 -8.98 -16.76 -7.12
CA ARG A 425 -8.35 -17.09 -8.41
C ARG A 425 -9.07 -16.49 -9.64
N LEU A 426 -10.29 -15.98 -9.49
CA LEU A 426 -10.99 -15.22 -10.54
C LEU A 426 -10.47 -13.77 -10.68
N PHE A 427 -9.78 -13.24 -9.67
CA PHE A 427 -9.27 -11.88 -9.68
C PHE A 427 -8.31 -11.64 -10.84
N THR A 428 -8.56 -10.57 -11.60
CA THR A 428 -7.78 -10.22 -12.79
C THR A 428 -6.89 -8.99 -12.61
N GLY A 429 -6.91 -8.35 -11.43
CA GLY A 429 -6.13 -7.14 -11.19
C GLY A 429 -6.69 -5.87 -11.85
N MET A 430 -7.97 -5.85 -12.22
CA MET A 430 -8.63 -4.61 -12.68
C MET A 430 -8.56 -3.52 -11.59
N HIS A 431 -8.38 -2.27 -12.00
CA HIS A 431 -8.34 -1.14 -11.07
C HIS A 431 -9.73 -0.56 -10.82
N GLY A 432 -9.85 0.14 -9.69
CA GLY A 432 -10.99 0.96 -9.34
C GLY A 432 -11.33 1.99 -10.40
N ASN A 433 -12.62 2.18 -10.62
CA ASN A 433 -13.17 3.20 -11.51
C ASN A 433 -13.53 4.48 -10.76
N GLY A 434 -13.33 4.52 -9.44
CA GLY A 434 -13.56 5.71 -8.64
C GLY A 434 -15.03 5.93 -8.24
N GLU A 435 -15.93 5.05 -8.67
CA GLU A 435 -17.36 5.05 -8.38
C GLU A 435 -17.70 3.86 -7.48
N LEU A 436 -18.85 3.91 -6.82
CA LEU A 436 -19.30 2.86 -5.91
C LEU A 436 -20.78 2.59 -6.17
N ASN A 437 -21.22 1.37 -5.88
CA ASN A 437 -22.63 1.05 -6.01
C ASN A 437 -23.49 1.78 -4.96
N THR A 438 -24.82 1.60 -5.03
CA THR A 438 -25.78 2.27 -4.15
C THR A 438 -25.56 2.00 -2.66
N SER A 439 -24.96 0.86 -2.31
CA SER A 439 -24.62 0.49 -0.93
C SER A 439 -23.24 0.98 -0.50
N GLY A 440 -22.43 1.50 -1.42
CA GLY A 440 -21.07 2.00 -1.15
C GLY A 440 -19.98 0.97 -1.43
N ASN A 441 -20.33 -0.24 -1.85
CA ASN A 441 -19.33 -1.25 -2.14
C ASN A 441 -18.71 -1.03 -3.52
N ALA A 442 -17.47 -1.48 -3.68
CA ALA A 442 -16.80 -1.54 -4.98
C ALA A 442 -17.66 -2.28 -6.01
N ASP A 443 -17.61 -1.83 -7.26
CA ASP A 443 -18.37 -2.42 -8.37
C ASP A 443 -17.48 -3.06 -9.46
N VAL A 444 -16.17 -3.11 -9.21
CA VAL A 444 -15.18 -3.68 -10.13
C VAL A 444 -15.38 -5.18 -10.32
N ALA A 445 -15.49 -5.59 -11.59
CA ALA A 445 -15.63 -6.99 -11.94
C ALA A 445 -14.47 -7.85 -11.45
N ASN A 446 -14.78 -9.10 -11.08
CA ASN A 446 -13.82 -10.12 -10.64
C ASN A 446 -13.04 -9.80 -9.36
N TRP A 447 -13.37 -8.74 -8.62
CA TRP A 447 -12.88 -8.61 -7.26
C TRP A 447 -13.61 -9.60 -6.35
N PRO A 448 -12.95 -10.18 -5.33
CA PRO A 448 -13.64 -10.90 -4.27
C PRO A 448 -14.78 -10.04 -3.71
N GLY A 449 -15.97 -10.61 -3.60
CA GLY A 449 -17.16 -9.88 -3.15
C GLY A 449 -17.08 -9.45 -1.69
N ILE A 450 -18.09 -8.72 -1.24
CA ILE A 450 -18.14 -8.08 0.11
C ILE A 450 -17.97 -9.03 1.30
N SER A 451 -18.18 -10.34 1.10
CA SER A 451 -18.05 -11.36 2.14
C SER A 451 -16.61 -11.78 2.44
N SER A 452 -15.61 -11.19 1.77
CA SER A 452 -14.18 -11.58 1.78
C SER A 452 -13.89 -12.96 1.16
N LEU A 453 -14.87 -13.65 0.57
CA LEU A 453 -14.64 -14.93 -0.10
C LEU A 453 -13.70 -14.76 -1.30
N GLY A 454 -12.46 -15.24 -1.17
CA GLY A 454 -11.40 -15.01 -2.16
C GLY A 454 -10.31 -14.04 -1.70
N ALA A 455 -10.41 -13.51 -0.49
CA ALA A 455 -9.36 -12.77 0.21
C ALA A 455 -9.06 -13.42 1.56
N GLY A 456 -7.93 -13.05 2.16
CA GLY A 456 -7.56 -13.49 3.50
C GLY A 456 -6.40 -12.67 4.05
N PHE A 457 -5.92 -13.06 5.22
CA PHE A 457 -5.07 -12.21 6.05
C PHE A 457 -3.59 -12.54 5.95
N ARG A 458 -2.73 -11.51 5.93
CA ARG A 458 -1.26 -11.62 5.99
C ARG A 458 -0.69 -10.57 6.98
N GLY A 459 0.60 -10.70 7.32
CA GLY A 459 1.38 -9.68 8.04
C GLY A 459 1.31 -9.69 9.58
N GLY A 460 0.22 -10.19 10.17
CA GLY A 460 0.02 -10.15 11.63
C GLY A 460 -0.32 -8.76 12.16
N TYR A 461 -0.79 -8.64 13.41
CA TYR A 461 -1.16 -7.34 13.99
C TYR A 461 -0.48 -7.06 15.34
N TRP A 462 -0.74 -5.87 15.88
CA TRP A 462 -0.17 -5.30 17.10
C TRP A 462 -0.28 -6.18 18.36
N PHE A 463 -1.14 -7.21 18.41
CA PHE A 463 -1.21 -8.13 19.55
C PHE A 463 -0.98 -9.60 19.18
N TYR A 464 -0.57 -9.90 17.95
CA TYR A 464 -0.22 -11.25 17.58
C TYR A 464 1.14 -11.70 18.12
N HIS A 465 1.27 -13.02 18.28
CA HIS A 465 2.56 -13.64 18.54
C HIS A 465 3.48 -13.46 17.33
N ALA A 466 4.79 -13.36 17.57
CA ALA A 466 5.81 -13.15 16.54
C ALA A 466 5.77 -14.19 15.40
N TRP A 467 5.20 -15.38 15.63
CA TRP A 467 5.02 -16.41 14.59
C TRP A 467 4.09 -15.96 13.45
N TYR A 468 3.10 -15.12 13.74
CA TYR A 468 2.13 -14.65 12.76
C TYR A 468 2.61 -13.48 11.91
N LEU A 469 3.79 -12.93 12.21
CA LEU A 469 4.36 -11.79 11.50
C LEU A 469 5.29 -12.18 10.35
N ARG A 470 5.63 -13.47 10.26
CA ARG A 470 6.57 -14.00 9.26
C ARG A 470 5.99 -13.89 7.86
N VAL A 471 6.83 -13.55 6.89
CA VAL A 471 6.38 -13.24 5.51
C VAL A 471 5.61 -14.40 4.89
N SER A 472 6.05 -15.65 5.12
CA SER A 472 5.42 -16.83 4.51
C SER A 472 4.38 -17.51 5.41
N GLU A 473 3.98 -16.90 6.53
CA GLU A 473 2.94 -17.44 7.44
C GLU A 473 1.54 -17.26 6.88
N ARG A 474 0.94 -18.33 6.39
CA ARG A 474 -0.33 -18.32 5.64
C ARG A 474 -1.50 -18.92 6.43
N SER A 475 -1.42 -19.03 7.76
CA SER A 475 -2.48 -19.63 8.58
C SER A 475 -3.87 -19.01 8.40
N GLY A 476 -3.97 -17.77 7.94
CA GLY A 476 -5.21 -17.05 7.64
C GLY A 476 -5.34 -16.59 6.20
N ALA A 477 -4.46 -17.04 5.29
CA ALA A 477 -4.35 -16.48 3.93
C ALA A 477 -5.59 -16.71 3.06
N ALA A 478 -6.44 -17.68 3.39
CA ALA A 478 -7.75 -17.90 2.78
C ALA A 478 -8.91 -17.86 3.80
N GLY A 479 -8.66 -17.26 4.97
CA GLY A 479 -9.67 -17.07 6.00
C GLY A 479 -10.65 -15.97 5.62
N THR A 480 -11.93 -16.30 5.57
CA THR A 480 -13.00 -15.36 5.22
C THR A 480 -13.64 -14.78 6.47
N ASP A 481 -13.57 -13.46 6.63
CA ASP A 481 -14.30 -12.73 7.65
C ASP A 481 -14.83 -11.40 7.10
N ALA A 482 -16.12 -11.16 7.28
CA ALA A 482 -16.79 -9.93 6.84
C ALA A 482 -16.98 -8.92 7.98
N ASN A 483 -16.56 -9.27 9.21
CA ASN A 483 -16.69 -8.40 10.36
C ASN A 483 -15.53 -7.41 10.45
N ARG A 484 -15.71 -6.39 11.30
CA ARG A 484 -14.69 -5.38 11.59
C ARG A 484 -14.02 -5.69 12.92
N TYR A 485 -12.71 -5.86 12.93
CA TYR A 485 -11.93 -6.07 14.15
C TYR A 485 -10.86 -5.00 14.35
N ASN A 486 -10.47 -4.78 15.61
CA ASN A 486 -9.38 -3.88 15.99
C ASN A 486 -7.99 -4.36 15.48
N SER A 487 -7.93 -5.57 14.94
CA SER A 487 -6.77 -6.16 14.29
C SER A 487 -6.69 -5.83 12.81
N ASP A 488 -7.78 -5.41 12.17
CA ASP A 488 -7.91 -5.49 10.72
C ASP A 488 -7.79 -4.11 10.07
N GLY A 489 -6.86 -4.03 9.12
CA GLY A 489 -6.65 -2.90 8.24
C GLY A 489 -6.32 -3.39 6.84
N GLY A 490 -5.63 -2.56 6.08
CA GLY A 490 -5.19 -2.95 4.75
C GLY A 490 -4.48 -1.86 4.00
N ARG A 491 -3.94 -2.27 2.86
CA ARG A 491 -3.31 -1.39 1.89
C ARG A 491 -3.60 -1.91 0.48
N GLY A 492 -3.68 -0.98 -0.47
CA GLY A 492 -3.95 -1.26 -1.88
C GLY A 492 -2.71 -1.04 -2.74
N GLY A 493 -2.91 -1.15 -4.04
CA GLY A 493 -1.88 -0.81 -5.01
C GLY A 493 -2.43 -0.61 -6.41
N ARG A 494 -1.53 -0.59 -7.38
CA ARG A 494 -1.87 -0.45 -8.81
C ARG A 494 -0.80 -1.14 -9.64
N THR A 495 -1.16 -1.74 -10.77
CA THR A 495 -0.17 -2.15 -11.78
C THR A 495 0.59 -0.91 -12.26
N ALA A 496 1.92 -1.03 -12.42
CA ALA A 496 2.75 0.11 -12.83
C ALA A 496 2.44 0.49 -14.30
N PRO A 497 2.27 1.79 -14.62
CA PRO A 497 2.02 2.26 -16.00
C PRO A 497 3.20 2.09 -16.95
#